data_AF-A0A1X2E4Z9-F1
#
_entry.id   AF-A0A1X2E4Z9-F1
#
_cell.length_a   1.000
_cell.length_b   1.000
_cell.length_c   1.000
_cell.angle_alpha   90.00
_cell.angle_beta   90.00
_cell.angle_gamma   90.00
#
_symmetry.space_group_name_H-M   'P 1'
#
loop_
_entity.id
_entity.type
_entity.pdbx_description
1 polymer ?
#
loop_
_entity_poly.entity_id
_entity_poly.type
_entity_poly.pdbx_seq_one_letter_code
_entity_poly.pdbx_strand_id
1 'polypeptide(L)'
;MMGYSAADESFTHQLPTTFDRVHDPDPTWSDRCYFFAASPDGTMLLASGYGNNPNTRTALGYVKVSLADGRHWDLLAGRPVTGADRADLRAGPMSWTCVEPLKKWRLDVAPNKSGIEWELYYEPTAPMWELLPMKVHGEDGQLLADMYHMKEPGRWSGWVTIDGERISVDGFHGGRDRTFGVRVSDKIDFWLWLDAGFDGRAIEAWVIESSDGTVNYVDGGITHADGTLSKRFVEIEHEVEFDGDSKRPARATLVFTDEDGKAYRVFADAARQEVNAYYGLPMAHCQYEDLGNGAYFIHFHWDSTDPEQLAETEGKSMALDQLMRFEIDGDIGWGVFELLLGGQGYQRYPNWTAMDMSAFTQDKTPVDRLPGEDDPVRQ
;
A
#
# COMPACT_ATOMS: atom_id res chain seq x y z
N MET A 1 -16.13 -14.27 16.79
CA MET A 1 -16.59 -12.88 17.04
C MET A 1 -15.63 -12.02 16.25
N MET A 2 -16.11 -11.24 15.27
CA MET A 2 -15.24 -10.30 14.56
C MET A 2 -14.58 -9.39 15.60
N GLY A 3 -13.26 -9.29 15.55
CA GLY A 3 -12.48 -8.46 16.47
C GLY A 3 -12.62 -6.99 16.11
N TYR A 4 -12.61 -6.72 14.80
CA TYR A 4 -12.81 -5.40 14.22
C TYR A 4 -14.26 -4.91 14.29
N SER A 5 -14.42 -3.62 14.54
CA SER A 5 -15.70 -2.96 14.76
C SER A 5 -15.74 -1.58 14.11
N ALA A 6 -16.92 -0.96 14.12
CA ALA A 6 -17.08 0.41 13.62
C ALA A 6 -16.17 1.44 14.33
N ALA A 7 -15.74 1.18 15.57
CA ALA A 7 -14.86 2.09 16.29
C ALA A 7 -13.42 2.07 15.75
N ASP A 8 -12.97 0.95 15.20
CA ASP A 8 -11.61 0.79 14.67
C ASP A 8 -11.40 1.63 13.39
N GLU A 9 -12.51 2.06 12.77
CA GLU A 9 -12.48 2.96 11.61
C GLU A 9 -12.04 4.41 11.97
N SER A 10 -12.02 4.79 13.25
CA SER A 10 -11.82 6.19 13.69
C SER A 10 -10.37 6.68 13.76
N PHE A 11 -9.39 5.79 13.60
CA PHE A 11 -7.94 6.08 13.77
C PHE A 11 -7.56 6.53 15.18
N THR A 12 -8.35 6.15 16.18
CA THR A 12 -8.13 6.56 17.57
C THR A 12 -8.08 5.37 18.52
N HIS A 13 -7.40 4.29 18.13
CA HIS A 13 -7.12 3.17 19.02
C HIS A 13 -6.44 3.67 20.30
N GLN A 14 -6.94 3.21 21.44
CA GLN A 14 -6.72 3.90 22.71
C GLN A 14 -6.33 2.97 23.87
N LEU A 15 -5.60 3.56 24.80
CA LEU A 15 -5.10 3.00 26.05
C LEU A 15 -5.70 3.74 27.25
N PRO A 16 -5.51 3.25 28.49
CA PRO A 16 -5.86 4.00 29.70
C PRO A 16 -4.90 5.19 29.96
N THR A 17 -4.66 6.03 28.96
CA THR A 17 -3.84 7.26 29.02
C THR A 17 -4.37 8.33 28.05
N THR A 18 -3.64 9.43 27.84
CA THR A 18 -4.03 10.54 26.96
C THR A 18 -3.98 10.16 25.47
N PHE A 19 -4.80 10.81 24.63
CA PHE A 19 -4.93 10.50 23.19
C PHE A 19 -3.67 10.76 22.34
N ASP A 20 -2.64 11.39 22.88
CA ASP A 20 -1.35 11.58 22.21
C ASP A 20 -0.38 10.41 22.42
N ARG A 21 -0.81 9.33 23.09
CA ARG A 21 0.01 8.16 23.38
C ARG A 21 -0.60 6.89 22.82
N VAL A 22 0.28 5.98 22.43
CA VAL A 22 -0.03 4.64 21.93
C VAL A 22 0.78 3.59 22.69
N HIS A 23 0.58 2.30 22.39
CA HIS A 23 1.00 1.22 23.30
C HIS A 23 2.49 0.97 23.28
N ASP A 24 3.10 1.30 22.15
CA ASP A 24 4.53 1.16 21.91
C ASP A 24 5.11 2.54 21.59
N PRO A 25 6.23 2.95 22.22
CA PRO A 25 6.89 4.22 21.94
C PRO A 25 7.71 4.23 20.63
N ASP A 26 7.84 3.10 19.92
CA ASP A 26 8.60 3.02 18.68
C ASP A 26 8.07 4.03 17.64
N PRO A 27 8.95 4.82 16.99
CA PRO A 27 8.52 5.86 16.06
C PRO A 27 7.73 5.32 14.86
N THR A 28 7.94 4.05 14.48
CA THR A 28 7.27 3.39 13.36
C THR A 28 5.83 2.98 13.65
N TRP A 29 5.39 3.10 14.91
CA TRP A 29 3.99 2.88 15.25
C TRP A 29 3.10 3.82 14.45
N SER A 30 2.08 3.24 13.83
CA SER A 30 1.13 4.00 13.01
C SER A 30 -0.28 3.42 13.05
N ASP A 31 -1.25 4.24 12.66
CA ASP A 31 -2.62 3.84 12.35
C ASP A 31 -2.91 4.27 10.92
N ARG A 32 -3.05 3.29 10.02
CA ARG A 32 -3.02 3.49 8.57
C ARG A 32 -4.22 2.85 7.89
N CYS A 33 -4.57 3.43 6.75
CA CYS A 33 -5.40 2.81 5.73
C CYS A 33 -4.68 2.85 4.40
N TYR A 34 -5.02 1.86 3.58
CA TYR A 34 -4.64 1.77 2.18
C TYR A 34 -5.87 1.38 1.37
N PHE A 35 -5.89 1.83 0.12
CA PHE A 35 -6.93 1.59 -0.86
C PHE A 35 -6.29 1.48 -2.23
N PHE A 36 -6.81 0.59 -3.06
CA PHE A 36 -6.53 0.59 -4.48
C PHE A 36 -7.79 0.36 -5.31
N ALA A 37 -7.79 0.88 -6.53
CA ALA A 37 -8.82 0.67 -7.54
C ALA A 37 -8.15 0.38 -8.89
N ALA A 38 -8.49 -0.75 -9.49
CA ALA A 38 -7.99 -1.20 -10.77
C ALA A 38 -9.11 -1.25 -11.81
N SER A 39 -8.81 -0.73 -13.00
CA SER A 39 -9.71 -0.82 -14.16
C SER A 39 -9.94 -2.28 -14.56
N PRO A 40 -11.15 -2.67 -14.99
CA PRO A 40 -11.45 -4.05 -15.40
C PRO A 40 -10.61 -4.59 -16.58
N ASP A 41 -10.02 -3.70 -17.38
CA ASP A 41 -9.17 -4.04 -18.52
C ASP A 41 -7.66 -3.95 -18.21
N GLY A 42 -7.30 -3.67 -16.96
CA GLY A 42 -5.92 -3.58 -16.49
C GLY A 42 -5.14 -2.37 -17.03
N THR A 43 -5.82 -1.33 -17.51
CA THR A 43 -5.16 -0.15 -18.09
C THR A 43 -4.86 0.98 -17.10
N MET A 44 -5.47 0.97 -15.92
CA MET A 44 -5.28 1.99 -14.89
C MET A 44 -5.29 1.39 -13.49
N LEU A 45 -4.37 1.86 -12.65
CA LEU A 45 -4.33 1.60 -11.21
C LEU A 45 -4.33 2.93 -10.47
N LEU A 46 -5.24 3.04 -9.51
CA LEU A 46 -5.30 4.12 -8.53
C LEU A 46 -4.94 3.52 -7.18
N ALA A 47 -4.01 4.12 -6.46
CA ALA A 47 -3.67 3.70 -5.09
C ALA A 47 -3.63 4.91 -4.17
N SER A 48 -4.05 4.74 -2.93
CA SER A 48 -4.08 5.81 -1.94
C SER A 48 -3.98 5.27 -0.54
N GLY A 49 -3.30 6.01 0.33
CA GLY A 49 -3.23 5.65 1.72
C GLY A 49 -3.03 6.87 2.60
N TYR A 50 -3.37 6.69 3.87
CA TYR A 50 -3.17 7.70 4.91
C TYR A 50 -2.69 7.01 6.18
N GLY A 51 -1.76 7.66 6.88
CA GLY A 51 -1.22 7.16 8.13
C GLY A 51 -1.04 8.26 9.16
N ASN A 52 -1.58 8.05 10.36
CA ASN A 52 -1.24 8.80 11.55
C ASN A 52 -0.06 8.14 12.25
N ASN A 53 0.95 8.92 12.63
CA ASN A 53 2.15 8.48 13.35
C ASN A 53 2.27 9.30 14.65
N PRO A 54 1.57 8.93 15.74
CA PRO A 54 1.49 9.72 16.96
C PRO A 54 2.85 9.95 17.63
N ASN A 55 3.75 8.96 17.58
CA ASN A 55 5.06 9.04 18.22
C ASN A 55 6.00 10.05 17.53
N THR A 56 5.80 10.29 16.23
CA THR A 56 6.52 11.34 15.47
C THR A 56 5.70 12.61 15.28
N ARG A 57 4.44 12.63 15.74
CA ARG A 57 3.49 13.74 15.62
C ARG A 57 3.24 14.18 14.18
N THR A 58 3.23 13.22 13.25
CA THR A 58 2.99 13.47 11.84
C THR A 58 1.84 12.63 11.31
N ALA A 59 1.13 13.15 10.32
CA ALA A 59 0.32 12.38 9.40
C ALA A 59 0.85 12.52 7.99
N LEU A 60 0.70 11.45 7.21
CA LEU A 60 1.15 11.35 5.83
C LEU A 60 0.03 10.74 5.00
N GLY A 61 -0.25 11.33 3.86
CA GLY A 61 -1.19 10.81 2.87
C GLY A 61 -0.53 10.75 1.50
N TYR A 62 -0.92 9.78 0.68
CA TYR A 62 -0.45 9.66 -0.69
C TYR A 62 -1.56 9.25 -1.65
N VAL A 63 -1.34 9.60 -2.91
CA VAL A 63 -2.15 9.22 -4.07
C VAL A 63 -1.21 8.87 -5.22
N LYS A 64 -1.54 7.79 -5.91
CA LYS A 64 -0.81 7.28 -7.07
C LYS A 64 -1.81 6.99 -8.19
N VAL A 65 -1.46 7.41 -9.38
CA VAL A 65 -2.21 7.13 -10.61
C VAL A 65 -1.21 6.58 -11.61
N SER A 66 -1.46 5.39 -12.15
CA SER A 66 -0.63 4.81 -13.22
C SER A 66 -1.49 4.32 -14.38
N LEU A 67 -0.98 4.54 -15.59
CA LEU A 67 -1.65 4.25 -16.84
C LEU A 67 -0.80 3.29 -17.69
N ALA A 68 -1.48 2.48 -18.50
CA ALA A 68 -0.85 1.52 -19.40
C ALA A 68 -0.03 2.15 -20.54
N ASP A 69 -0.13 3.46 -20.73
CA ASP A 69 0.73 4.20 -21.68
C ASP A 69 2.07 4.62 -21.08
N GLY A 70 2.33 4.26 -19.81
CA GLY A 70 3.58 4.57 -19.14
C GLY A 70 3.51 5.75 -18.20
N ARG A 71 2.46 6.59 -18.24
CA ARG A 71 2.38 7.80 -17.40
C ARG A 71 1.96 7.50 -15.97
N HIS A 72 2.61 8.18 -15.03
CA HIS A 72 2.39 8.08 -13.59
C HIS A 72 2.27 9.47 -12.95
N TRP A 73 1.43 9.58 -11.92
CA TRP A 73 1.35 10.74 -11.03
C TRP A 73 1.44 10.28 -9.59
N ASP A 74 2.35 10.92 -8.86
CA ASP A 74 2.58 10.68 -7.46
C ASP A 74 2.34 11.96 -6.67
N LEU A 75 1.46 11.86 -5.68
CA LEU A 75 1.10 12.92 -4.75
C LEU A 75 1.41 12.43 -3.34
N LEU A 76 2.08 13.27 -2.55
CA LEU A 76 2.42 13.02 -1.16
C LEU A 76 2.16 14.29 -0.35
N ALA A 77 1.45 14.19 0.76
CA ALA A 77 1.27 15.32 1.66
C ALA A 77 1.51 14.90 3.10
N GLY A 78 2.02 15.83 3.90
CA GLY A 78 2.20 15.64 5.32
C GLY A 78 1.68 16.82 6.12
N ARG A 79 1.38 16.57 7.40
CA ARG A 79 1.01 17.60 8.37
C ARG A 79 1.36 17.18 9.79
N PRO A 80 1.55 18.13 10.72
CA PRO A 80 1.59 17.81 12.13
C PRO A 80 0.25 17.24 12.62
N VAL A 81 0.33 16.28 13.52
CA VAL A 81 -0.83 15.66 14.19
C VAL A 81 -0.59 15.66 15.70
N THR A 82 -1.65 16.01 16.44
CA THR A 82 -1.70 15.85 17.89
C THR A 82 -2.73 14.79 18.27
N GLY A 83 -2.80 14.41 19.55
CA GLY A 83 -3.84 13.49 20.03
C GLY A 83 -5.27 13.94 19.73
N ALA A 84 -5.53 15.25 19.59
CA ALA A 84 -6.86 15.80 19.34
C ALA A 84 -7.33 15.61 17.88
N ASP A 85 -6.40 15.49 16.94
CA ASP A 85 -6.68 15.61 15.49
C ASP A 85 -6.40 14.31 14.73
N ARG A 86 -6.21 13.19 15.43
CA ARG A 86 -5.96 11.87 14.81
C ARG A 86 -7.14 11.38 13.97
N ALA A 87 -8.37 11.76 14.34
CA ALA A 87 -9.56 11.41 13.57
C ALA A 87 -9.76 12.27 12.30
N ASP A 88 -8.98 13.35 12.13
CA ASP A 88 -9.02 14.18 10.92
C ASP A 88 -8.14 13.56 9.82
N LEU A 89 -8.72 12.78 8.93
CA LEU A 89 -7.99 12.05 7.91
C LEU A 89 -7.83 12.91 6.65
N ARG A 90 -7.04 13.97 6.76
CA ARG A 90 -6.72 14.91 5.68
C ARG A 90 -5.22 15.16 5.61
N ALA A 91 -4.69 15.30 4.40
CA ALA A 91 -3.32 15.75 4.15
C ALA A 91 -3.25 16.45 2.80
N GLY A 92 -2.82 17.72 2.79
CA GLY A 92 -2.80 18.53 1.57
C GLY A 92 -4.18 18.57 0.88
N PRO A 93 -4.27 18.30 -0.44
CA PRO A 93 -5.54 18.26 -1.15
C PRO A 93 -6.37 16.98 -0.91
N MET A 94 -5.84 16.02 -0.15
CA MET A 94 -6.42 14.68 -0.01
C MET A 94 -7.25 14.54 1.28
N SER A 95 -8.34 13.78 1.21
CA SER A 95 -9.12 13.38 2.38
C SER A 95 -9.71 11.97 2.27
N TRP A 96 -9.75 11.26 3.39
CA TRP A 96 -10.31 9.91 3.52
C TRP A 96 -11.48 9.96 4.52
N THR A 97 -12.69 9.64 4.07
CA THR A 97 -13.89 9.72 4.91
C THR A 97 -14.53 8.36 5.05
N CYS A 98 -14.59 7.84 6.27
CA CYS A 98 -15.47 6.72 6.59
C CYS A 98 -16.92 7.22 6.61
N VAL A 99 -17.66 6.99 5.52
CA VAL A 99 -19.04 7.48 5.36
C VAL A 99 -20.00 6.63 6.19
N GLU A 100 -19.83 5.31 6.13
CA GLU A 100 -20.55 4.35 6.95
C GLU A 100 -19.56 3.24 7.36
N PRO A 101 -19.25 3.07 8.66
CA PRO A 101 -18.28 2.09 9.12
C PRO A 101 -18.57 0.68 8.58
N LEU A 102 -17.51 -0.02 8.16
CA LEU A 102 -17.57 -1.38 7.57
C LEU A 102 -18.36 -1.48 6.26
N LYS A 103 -18.77 -0.36 5.65
CA LYS A 103 -19.67 -0.36 4.49
C LYS A 103 -19.29 0.59 3.39
N LYS A 104 -18.82 1.80 3.73
CA LYS A 104 -18.58 2.82 2.73
C LYS A 104 -17.50 3.80 3.12
N TRP A 105 -16.54 3.98 2.21
CA TRP A 105 -15.50 4.99 2.29
C TRP A 105 -15.60 5.94 1.10
N ARG A 106 -15.23 7.20 1.31
CA ARG A 106 -15.08 8.22 0.27
C ARG A 106 -13.67 8.77 0.31
N LEU A 107 -12.99 8.78 -0.84
CA LEU A 107 -11.66 9.35 -1.01
C LEU A 107 -11.74 10.54 -1.96
N ASP A 108 -11.16 11.67 -1.58
CA ASP A 108 -11.17 12.89 -2.38
C ASP A 108 -9.75 13.42 -2.61
N VAL A 109 -9.52 13.96 -3.80
CA VAL A 109 -8.39 14.82 -4.13
C VAL A 109 -8.99 16.10 -4.71
N ALA A 110 -8.92 17.19 -3.94
CA ALA A 110 -9.41 18.50 -4.37
C ALA A 110 -8.52 19.11 -5.48
N PRO A 111 -9.02 20.08 -6.27
CA PRO A 111 -8.23 20.81 -7.26
C PRO A 111 -6.88 21.29 -6.72
N ASN A 112 -5.81 20.96 -7.43
CA ASN A 112 -4.43 21.24 -7.03
C ASN A 112 -3.48 21.28 -8.24
N LYS A 113 -2.19 21.57 -8.01
CA LYS A 113 -1.20 21.78 -9.07
C LYS A 113 -0.66 20.51 -9.73
N SER A 114 -0.99 19.32 -9.21
CA SER A 114 -0.56 18.05 -9.83
C SER A 114 -1.32 17.70 -11.11
N GLY A 115 -2.50 18.31 -11.33
CA GLY A 115 -3.41 17.94 -12.42
C GLY A 115 -4.30 16.73 -12.11
N ILE A 116 -4.16 16.11 -10.93
CA ILE A 116 -5.03 15.02 -10.45
C ILE A 116 -6.12 15.57 -9.55
N GLU A 117 -7.37 15.19 -9.84
CA GLU A 117 -8.54 15.40 -8.99
C GLU A 117 -9.35 14.11 -8.99
N TRP A 118 -9.92 13.71 -7.85
CA TRP A 118 -10.84 12.57 -7.84
C TRP A 118 -11.91 12.69 -6.75
N GLU A 119 -13.01 11.96 -6.96
CA GLU A 119 -14.00 11.63 -5.95
C GLU A 119 -14.31 10.14 -6.14
N LEU A 120 -13.85 9.31 -5.21
CA LEU A 120 -13.97 7.86 -5.26
C LEU A 120 -14.79 7.36 -4.08
N TYR A 121 -15.66 6.39 -4.31
CA TYR A 121 -16.39 5.67 -3.27
C TYR A 121 -16.05 4.19 -3.31
N TYR A 122 -15.64 3.66 -2.16
CA TYR A 122 -15.40 2.24 -1.93
C TYR A 122 -16.58 1.60 -1.22
N GLU A 123 -16.98 0.41 -1.67
CA GLU A 123 -17.96 -0.47 -1.01
C GLU A 123 -17.45 -1.92 -1.04
N PRO A 124 -17.55 -2.67 0.08
CA PRO A 124 -17.03 -4.03 0.15
C PRO A 124 -17.87 -5.00 -0.68
N THR A 125 -17.21 -5.98 -1.29
CA THR A 125 -17.86 -7.03 -2.10
C THR A 125 -17.94 -8.39 -1.42
N ALA A 126 -17.17 -8.56 -0.35
CA ALA A 126 -17.15 -9.76 0.50
C ALA A 126 -16.76 -9.34 1.93
N PRO A 127 -16.91 -10.22 2.94
CA PRO A 127 -16.45 -9.91 4.28
C PRO A 127 -14.95 -9.63 4.32
N MET A 128 -14.56 -8.74 5.22
CA MET A 128 -13.16 -8.52 5.58
C MET A 128 -12.48 -9.80 6.10
N TRP A 129 -11.24 -9.99 5.69
CA TRP A 129 -10.31 -10.96 6.25
C TRP A 129 -9.46 -10.32 7.35
N GLU A 130 -9.69 -10.71 8.60
CA GLU A 130 -8.83 -10.34 9.72
C GLU A 130 -7.60 -11.27 9.73
N LEU A 131 -6.41 -10.70 9.54
CA LEU A 131 -5.17 -11.43 9.71
C LEU A 131 -4.90 -11.69 11.20
N LEU A 132 -4.23 -12.80 11.49
CA LEU A 132 -3.73 -13.17 12.79
C LEU A 132 -2.75 -12.08 13.26
N PRO A 133 -2.66 -11.83 14.59
CA PRO A 133 -1.73 -10.85 15.13
C PRO A 133 -0.32 -11.05 14.58
N MET A 134 0.21 -10.02 13.94
CA MET A 134 1.49 -10.11 13.26
C MET A 134 2.60 -9.75 14.23
N LYS A 135 3.44 -10.74 14.56
CA LYS A 135 4.63 -10.56 15.40
C LYS A 135 5.85 -11.11 14.69
N VAL A 136 6.68 -10.23 14.16
CA VAL A 136 7.90 -10.57 13.42
C VAL A 136 9.11 -10.01 14.15
N HIS A 137 10.16 -10.82 14.26
CA HIS A 137 11.44 -10.44 14.87
C HIS A 137 12.57 -10.64 13.86
N GLY A 138 13.60 -9.80 13.93
CA GLY A 138 14.85 -9.98 13.19
C GLY A 138 15.73 -11.07 13.83
N GLU A 139 16.83 -11.41 13.16
CA GLU A 139 17.78 -12.43 13.64
C GLU A 139 18.39 -12.12 15.02
N ASP A 140 18.55 -10.83 15.34
CA ASP A 140 19.07 -10.36 16.62
C ASP A 140 17.99 -10.28 17.72
N GLY A 141 16.75 -10.68 17.41
CA GLY A 141 15.60 -10.60 18.29
C GLY A 141 14.93 -9.23 18.35
N GLN A 142 15.35 -8.25 17.53
CA GLN A 142 14.65 -6.97 17.41
C GLN A 142 13.21 -7.19 16.93
N LEU A 143 12.24 -6.53 17.58
CA LEU A 143 10.86 -6.50 17.10
C LEU A 143 10.76 -5.68 15.82
N LEU A 144 10.36 -6.31 14.71
CA LEU A 144 10.20 -5.66 13.40
C LEU A 144 8.75 -5.34 13.10
N ALA A 145 7.82 -6.17 13.55
CA ALA A 145 6.38 -5.91 13.45
C ALA A 145 5.65 -6.41 14.70
N ASP A 146 4.77 -5.58 15.23
CA ASP A 146 3.72 -5.95 16.20
C ASP A 146 2.47 -5.16 15.84
N MET A 147 1.62 -5.77 15.01
CA MET A 147 0.49 -5.05 14.43
C MET A 147 -0.72 -5.93 14.18
N TYR A 148 -1.85 -5.24 14.12
CA TYR A 148 -3.08 -5.75 13.57
C TYR A 148 -3.19 -5.31 12.10
N HIS A 149 -3.68 -6.21 11.25
CA HIS A 149 -3.97 -5.90 9.86
C HIS A 149 -5.24 -6.62 9.41
N MET A 150 -6.04 -5.95 8.60
CA MET A 150 -7.20 -6.53 7.94
C MET A 150 -7.21 -6.13 6.48
N LYS A 151 -7.87 -6.96 5.66
CA LYS A 151 -8.02 -6.75 4.23
C LYS A 151 -9.48 -6.92 3.84
N GLU A 152 -9.97 -6.09 2.94
CA GLU A 152 -11.36 -6.17 2.49
C GLU A 152 -11.49 -5.82 1.00
N PRO A 153 -11.95 -6.76 0.17
CA PRO A 153 -12.11 -6.52 -1.25
C PRO A 153 -13.36 -5.69 -1.48
N GLY A 154 -13.35 -4.89 -2.54
CA GLY A 154 -14.45 -4.00 -2.87
C GLY A 154 -14.56 -3.61 -4.33
N ARG A 155 -15.50 -2.70 -4.54
CA ARG A 155 -15.76 -2.05 -5.82
C ARG A 155 -15.77 -0.56 -5.65
N TRP A 156 -15.50 0.10 -6.77
CA TRP A 156 -15.40 1.54 -6.82
C TRP A 156 -16.46 2.16 -7.71
N SER A 157 -16.87 3.36 -7.32
CA SER A 157 -17.68 4.27 -8.12
C SER A 157 -17.16 5.70 -7.98
N GLY A 158 -17.50 6.55 -8.95
CA GLY A 158 -17.06 7.95 -8.99
C GLY A 158 -16.18 8.24 -10.20
N TRP A 159 -15.17 9.11 -10.01
CA TRP A 159 -14.35 9.59 -11.13
C TRP A 159 -12.96 10.07 -10.69
N VAL A 160 -12.02 10.01 -11.64
CA VAL A 160 -10.70 10.66 -11.59
C VAL A 160 -10.56 11.60 -12.79
N THR A 161 -9.92 12.75 -12.61
CA THR A 161 -9.56 13.67 -13.67
C THR A 161 -8.04 13.66 -13.82
N ILE A 162 -7.57 13.42 -15.03
CA ILE A 162 -6.15 13.36 -15.40
C ILE A 162 -5.97 14.28 -16.61
N ASP A 163 -5.07 15.26 -16.52
CA ASP A 163 -4.82 16.24 -17.59
C ASP A 163 -6.10 16.93 -18.13
N GLY A 164 -7.09 17.13 -17.25
CA GLY A 164 -8.38 17.75 -17.58
C GLY A 164 -9.42 16.81 -18.21
N GLU A 165 -9.08 15.55 -18.47
CA GLU A 165 -10.04 14.51 -18.89
C GLU A 165 -10.62 13.78 -17.67
N ARG A 166 -11.94 13.75 -17.56
CA ARG A 166 -12.65 13.02 -16.51
C ARG A 166 -12.97 11.60 -16.95
N ILE A 167 -12.45 10.63 -16.19
CA ILE A 167 -12.62 9.20 -16.39
C ILE A 167 -13.49 8.65 -15.25
N SER A 168 -14.53 7.88 -15.59
CA SER A 168 -15.34 7.19 -14.59
C SER A 168 -14.59 5.97 -14.06
N VAL A 169 -14.67 5.74 -12.74
CA VAL A 169 -14.14 4.52 -12.10
C VAL A 169 -15.24 3.50 -11.80
N ASP A 170 -16.46 3.70 -12.31
CA ASP A 170 -17.57 2.80 -12.05
C ASP A 170 -17.24 1.39 -12.58
N GLY A 171 -17.35 0.40 -11.70
CA GLY A 171 -17.06 -0.99 -12.02
C GLY A 171 -15.60 -1.39 -11.83
N PHE A 172 -14.72 -0.47 -11.42
CA PHE A 172 -13.37 -0.81 -11.01
C PHE A 172 -13.42 -1.77 -9.81
N HIS A 173 -12.53 -2.75 -9.83
CA HIS A 173 -12.30 -3.64 -8.70
C HIS A 173 -11.22 -3.04 -7.80
N GLY A 174 -11.15 -3.46 -6.55
CA GLY A 174 -10.02 -3.14 -5.71
C GLY A 174 -10.25 -3.60 -4.29
N GLY A 175 -9.52 -3.00 -3.36
CA GLY A 175 -9.58 -3.39 -1.97
C GLY A 175 -9.13 -2.27 -1.05
N ARG A 176 -9.24 -2.56 0.24
CA ARG A 176 -8.67 -1.72 1.29
C ARG A 176 -7.98 -2.57 2.32
N ASP A 177 -7.09 -1.92 3.06
CA ASP A 177 -6.59 -2.45 4.32
C ASP A 177 -6.68 -1.42 5.45
N ARG A 178 -6.63 -1.95 6.67
CA ARG A 178 -6.33 -1.17 7.86
C ARG A 178 -5.20 -1.84 8.60
N THR A 179 -4.22 -1.04 8.98
CA THR A 179 -3.05 -1.48 9.75
C THR A 179 -2.88 -0.58 10.96
N PHE A 180 -2.67 -1.16 12.14
CA PHE A 180 -2.21 -0.37 13.28
C PHE A 180 -1.26 -1.16 14.18
N GLY A 181 -0.17 -0.51 14.57
CA GLY A 181 0.93 -1.16 15.28
C GLY A 181 2.31 -0.71 14.80
N VAL A 182 3.34 -1.39 15.30
CA VAL A 182 4.75 -1.17 14.98
C VAL A 182 5.10 -1.89 13.67
N ARG A 183 5.84 -1.21 12.78
CA ARG A 183 6.36 -1.82 11.54
C ARG A 183 7.63 -1.14 11.05
N VAL A 184 8.77 -1.73 11.38
CA VAL A 184 10.12 -1.31 10.95
C VAL A 184 10.40 -1.89 9.56
N SER A 185 9.71 -1.33 8.56
CA SER A 185 9.60 -1.93 7.21
C SER A 185 10.95 -2.05 6.49
N ASP A 186 11.91 -1.16 6.78
CA ASP A 186 13.26 -1.20 6.18
C ASP A 186 14.12 -2.37 6.64
N LYS A 187 13.76 -3.01 7.76
CA LYS A 187 14.47 -4.17 8.32
C LYS A 187 13.82 -5.50 7.96
N ILE A 188 12.67 -5.47 7.29
CA ILE A 188 12.04 -6.66 6.75
C ILE A 188 12.76 -7.00 5.44
N ASP A 189 13.29 -8.22 5.36
CA ASP A 189 14.04 -8.68 4.19
C ASP A 189 13.13 -8.84 2.97
N PHE A 190 12.00 -9.51 3.17
CA PHE A 190 11.02 -9.78 2.12
C PHE A 190 9.60 -9.83 2.67
N TRP A 191 8.67 -9.26 1.91
CA TRP A 191 7.29 -9.71 1.99
C TRP A 191 6.66 -9.83 0.63
N LEU A 192 5.63 -10.67 0.56
CA LEU A 192 4.67 -10.72 -0.53
C LEU A 192 3.28 -10.54 0.08
N TRP A 193 2.58 -9.52 -0.38
CA TRP A 193 1.20 -9.20 0.00
C TRP A 193 0.36 -9.17 -1.27
N LEU A 194 -0.85 -9.72 -1.25
CA LEU A 194 -1.75 -9.61 -2.39
C LEU A 194 -3.21 -9.60 -2.00
N ASP A 195 -3.97 -8.78 -2.71
CA ASP A 195 -5.43 -8.82 -2.81
C ASP A 195 -5.71 -9.16 -4.28
N ALA A 196 -6.42 -10.26 -4.52
CA ALA A 196 -6.84 -10.67 -5.85
C ALA A 196 -8.34 -10.93 -5.87
N GLY A 197 -9.12 -10.05 -6.47
CA GLY A 197 -10.56 -10.23 -6.59
C GLY A 197 -11.01 -10.81 -7.91
N PHE A 198 -12.02 -11.65 -7.80
CA PHE A 198 -12.69 -12.39 -8.86
C PHE A 198 -14.19 -12.08 -8.83
N ASP A 199 -14.94 -12.67 -9.75
CA ASP A 199 -16.40 -12.64 -9.62
C ASP A 199 -16.84 -13.50 -8.41
N GLY A 200 -17.40 -12.85 -7.39
CA GLY A 200 -17.97 -13.50 -6.21
C GLY A 200 -16.97 -13.94 -5.13
N ARG A 201 -15.66 -13.72 -5.27
CA ARG A 201 -14.66 -14.02 -4.24
C ARG A 201 -13.40 -13.15 -4.36
N ALA A 202 -12.61 -13.07 -3.30
CA ALA A 202 -11.25 -12.53 -3.35
C ALA A 202 -10.28 -13.39 -2.54
N ILE A 203 -9.01 -13.37 -2.93
CA ILE A 203 -7.90 -13.97 -2.19
C ILE A 203 -7.18 -12.84 -1.46
N GLU A 204 -7.03 -13.00 -0.15
CA GLU A 204 -6.36 -12.05 0.73
C GLU A 204 -5.17 -12.77 1.38
N ALA A 205 -3.95 -12.33 1.13
CA ALA A 205 -2.78 -13.04 1.65
C ALA A 205 -1.58 -12.14 1.94
N TRP A 206 -0.77 -12.58 2.90
CA TRP A 206 0.51 -11.97 3.26
C TRP A 206 1.49 -13.04 3.79
N VAL A 207 2.69 -13.08 3.22
CA VAL A 207 3.84 -13.79 3.76
C VAL A 207 5.01 -12.82 4.01
N ILE A 208 5.70 -13.00 5.12
CA ILE A 208 6.94 -12.30 5.46
C ILE A 208 8.03 -13.34 5.66
N GLU A 209 9.15 -13.17 4.97
CA GLU A 209 10.27 -14.11 5.01
C GLU A 209 11.57 -13.38 5.33
N SER A 210 12.48 -14.10 5.98
CA SER A 210 13.88 -13.69 6.10
C SER A 210 14.61 -13.85 4.76
N SER A 211 15.81 -13.29 4.67
CA SER A 211 16.66 -13.34 3.48
C SER A 211 16.89 -14.73 2.91
N ASP A 212 16.91 -15.77 3.77
CA ASP A 212 17.13 -17.17 3.39
C ASP A 212 15.85 -17.95 3.04
N GLY A 213 14.68 -17.30 3.05
CA GLY A 213 13.38 -17.94 2.82
C GLY A 213 12.71 -18.50 4.07
N THR A 214 13.25 -18.25 5.27
CA THR A 214 12.55 -18.63 6.51
C THR A 214 11.27 -17.82 6.66
N VAL A 215 10.12 -18.50 6.68
CA VAL A 215 8.81 -17.87 6.89
C VAL A 215 8.67 -17.41 8.34
N ASN A 216 8.61 -16.09 8.53
CA ASN A 216 8.41 -15.46 9.83
C ASN A 216 6.93 -15.19 10.14
N TYR A 217 6.13 -15.01 9.09
CA TYR A 217 4.69 -14.81 9.17
C TYR A 217 4.04 -15.27 7.88
N VAL A 218 2.90 -15.95 8.00
CA VAL A 218 2.07 -16.33 6.87
C VAL A 218 0.62 -16.33 7.30
N ASP A 219 -0.21 -15.69 6.51
CA ASP A 219 -1.65 -15.70 6.71
C ASP A 219 -2.40 -15.29 5.43
N GLY A 220 -3.60 -15.81 5.27
CA GLY A 220 -4.53 -15.41 4.23
C GLY A 220 -5.73 -16.32 4.16
N GLY A 221 -6.58 -16.07 3.17
CA GLY A 221 -7.70 -16.92 2.84
C GLY A 221 -8.49 -16.39 1.65
N ILE A 222 -9.65 -17.00 1.42
CA ILE A 222 -10.60 -16.62 0.39
C ILE A 222 -11.85 -16.06 1.09
N THR A 223 -12.23 -14.85 0.72
CA THR A 223 -13.48 -14.22 1.12
C THR A 223 -14.51 -14.43 0.00
N HIS A 224 -15.75 -14.74 0.34
CA HIS A 224 -16.82 -15.00 -0.63
C HIS A 224 -17.94 -13.97 -0.51
N ALA A 225 -18.49 -13.53 -1.64
CA ALA A 225 -19.57 -12.55 -1.70
C ALA A 225 -20.88 -13.02 -1.03
N ASP A 226 -21.03 -14.33 -0.81
CA ASP A 226 -22.13 -14.91 -0.04
C ASP A 226 -21.97 -14.76 1.49
N GLY A 227 -20.87 -14.15 1.94
CA GLY A 227 -20.57 -13.89 3.34
C GLY A 227 -19.73 -14.98 4.00
N THR A 228 -19.31 -16.01 3.27
CA THR A 228 -18.47 -17.09 3.82
C THR A 228 -16.97 -16.79 3.69
N LEU A 229 -16.19 -17.48 4.52
CA LEU A 229 -14.73 -17.44 4.55
C LEU A 229 -14.19 -18.86 4.34
N SER A 230 -13.09 -19.00 3.60
CA SER A 230 -12.36 -20.27 3.53
C SER A 230 -11.66 -20.61 4.85
N LYS A 231 -11.03 -21.78 4.87
CA LYS A 231 -9.97 -22.07 5.82
C LYS A 231 -8.78 -21.14 5.62
N ARG A 232 -8.03 -20.90 6.68
CA ARG A 232 -6.87 -20.00 6.66
C ARG A 232 -5.72 -20.66 5.92
N PHE A 233 -4.98 -19.87 5.14
CA PHE A 233 -3.73 -20.31 4.54
C PHE A 233 -2.65 -20.39 5.62
N VAL A 234 -1.96 -21.51 5.66
CA VAL A 234 -0.85 -21.79 6.61
C VAL A 234 0.50 -21.89 5.92
N GLU A 235 0.51 -21.88 4.58
CA GLU A 235 1.70 -21.90 3.74
C GLU A 235 1.40 -21.19 2.42
N ILE A 236 2.38 -20.41 1.94
CA ILE A 236 2.32 -19.70 0.66
C ILE A 236 3.63 -19.96 -0.06
N GLU A 237 3.61 -20.80 -1.09
CA GLU A 237 4.75 -20.99 -1.99
C GLU A 237 4.63 -20.01 -3.15
N HIS A 238 5.74 -19.37 -3.53
CA HIS A 238 5.74 -18.38 -4.61
C HIS A 238 6.94 -18.51 -5.56
N GLU A 239 6.70 -18.50 -6.86
CA GLU A 239 7.72 -18.40 -7.91
C GLU A 239 7.42 -17.18 -8.77
N VAL A 240 8.28 -16.16 -8.71
CA VAL A 240 8.09 -14.89 -9.42
C VAL A 240 9.13 -14.77 -10.54
N GLU A 241 8.66 -14.49 -11.74
CA GLU A 241 9.46 -14.05 -12.89
C GLU A 241 9.36 -12.52 -12.97
N PHE A 242 10.50 -11.84 -13.07
CA PHE A 242 10.59 -10.38 -13.16
C PHE A 242 10.79 -9.91 -14.60
N ASP A 243 10.47 -8.65 -14.86
CA ASP A 243 10.74 -7.97 -16.13
C ASP A 243 12.23 -7.64 -16.28
N GLY A 244 13.02 -8.64 -16.70
CA GLY A 244 14.47 -8.52 -16.81
C GLY A 244 15.13 -8.22 -15.47
N ASP A 245 15.88 -7.12 -15.40
CA ASP A 245 16.57 -6.68 -14.18
C ASP A 245 15.75 -5.69 -13.35
N SER A 246 14.50 -5.39 -13.73
CA SER A 246 13.60 -4.47 -13.02
C SER A 246 12.94 -5.15 -11.81
N LYS A 247 12.54 -4.36 -10.81
CA LYS A 247 11.76 -4.80 -9.63
C LYS A 247 10.38 -5.32 -9.98
N ARG A 248 9.91 -5.14 -11.23
CA ARG A 248 8.54 -5.41 -11.64
C ARG A 248 8.27 -6.90 -11.88
N PRO A 249 7.34 -7.53 -11.13
CA PRO A 249 6.86 -8.86 -11.43
C PRO A 249 6.21 -8.89 -12.82
N ALA A 250 6.61 -9.83 -13.66
CA ALA A 250 6.00 -10.10 -14.95
C ALA A 250 5.01 -11.28 -14.86
N ARG A 251 5.39 -12.32 -14.11
CA ARG A 251 4.55 -13.50 -13.84
C ARG A 251 4.81 -14.05 -12.45
N ALA A 252 3.83 -14.72 -11.88
CA ALA A 252 4.02 -15.53 -10.69
C ALA A 252 3.21 -16.82 -10.74
N THR A 253 3.74 -17.87 -10.11
CA THR A 253 2.97 -19.05 -9.71
C THR A 253 2.93 -19.10 -8.20
N LEU A 254 1.74 -19.21 -7.64
CA LEU A 254 1.49 -19.25 -6.20
C LEU A 254 0.79 -20.56 -5.85
N VAL A 255 1.14 -21.12 -4.70
CA VAL A 255 0.41 -22.23 -4.08
C VAL A 255 0.08 -21.85 -2.65
N PHE A 256 -1.22 -21.70 -2.36
CA PHE A 256 -1.71 -21.48 -1.01
C PHE A 256 -2.15 -22.82 -0.44
N THR A 257 -1.65 -23.23 0.73
CA THR A 257 -2.11 -24.43 1.43
C THR A 257 -2.91 -24.01 2.65
N ASP A 258 -4.14 -24.51 2.80
CA ASP A 258 -5.00 -24.21 3.95
C ASP A 258 -4.78 -25.15 5.15
N GLU A 259 -5.42 -24.84 6.28
CA GLU A 259 -5.36 -25.61 7.53
C GLU A 259 -5.72 -27.11 7.38
N ASP A 260 -6.50 -27.48 6.37
CA ASP A 260 -6.89 -28.86 6.10
C ASP A 260 -5.92 -29.55 5.11
N GLY A 261 -4.86 -28.84 4.67
CA GLY A 261 -3.86 -29.30 3.72
C GLY A 261 -4.31 -29.21 2.26
N LYS A 262 -5.39 -28.49 1.95
CA LYS A 262 -5.85 -28.29 0.58
C LYS A 262 -5.02 -27.17 -0.07
N ALA A 263 -4.48 -27.48 -1.25
CA ALA A 263 -3.69 -26.56 -2.05
C ALA A 263 -4.54 -25.84 -3.10
N TYR A 264 -4.35 -24.53 -3.24
CA TYR A 264 -4.94 -23.65 -4.25
C TYR A 264 -3.80 -23.11 -5.12
N ARG A 265 -3.76 -23.53 -6.38
CA ARG A 265 -2.74 -23.05 -7.32
C ARG A 265 -3.28 -21.84 -8.08
N VAL A 266 -2.53 -20.75 -8.05
CA VAL A 266 -2.89 -19.49 -8.69
C VAL A 266 -1.76 -19.06 -9.60
N PHE A 267 -2.11 -18.67 -10.82
CA PHE A 267 -1.19 -18.04 -11.76
C PHE A 267 -1.45 -16.55 -11.77
N ALA A 268 -0.40 -15.73 -11.86
CA ALA A 268 -0.52 -14.29 -11.99
C ALA A 268 0.36 -13.80 -13.14
N ASP A 269 -0.10 -12.79 -13.87
CA ASP A 269 0.70 -12.12 -14.89
C ASP A 269 0.37 -10.62 -15.01
N ALA A 270 1.40 -9.82 -15.25
CA ALA A 270 1.27 -8.40 -15.50
C ALA A 270 0.78 -8.20 -16.93
N ALA A 271 -0.53 -7.99 -17.11
CA ALA A 271 -1.09 -7.73 -18.45
C ALA A 271 -0.55 -6.43 -19.06
N ARG A 272 -0.16 -5.48 -18.20
CA ARG A 272 0.49 -4.19 -18.53
C ARG A 272 1.59 -3.95 -17.50
N GLN A 273 2.85 -3.97 -17.93
CA GLN A 273 3.99 -3.84 -17.01
C GLN A 273 4.09 -2.42 -16.43
N GLU A 274 3.53 -1.45 -17.14
CA GLU A 274 3.52 -0.03 -16.82
C GLU A 274 2.53 0.32 -15.71
N VAL A 275 1.53 -0.52 -15.45
CA VAL A 275 0.46 -0.25 -14.48
C VAL A 275 0.84 -0.80 -13.12
N ASN A 276 1.51 0.04 -12.34
CA ASN A 276 2.04 -0.30 -11.03
C ASN A 276 2.10 0.95 -10.13
N ALA A 277 2.44 0.77 -8.85
CA ALA A 277 2.61 1.84 -7.89
C ALA A 277 3.83 1.57 -6.99
N TYR A 278 4.77 2.50 -6.96
CA TYR A 278 6.01 2.37 -6.19
C TYR A 278 5.96 3.11 -4.86
N TYR A 279 6.46 2.53 -3.77
CA TYR A 279 6.47 3.15 -2.45
C TYR A 279 7.89 3.46 -1.98
N GLY A 280 8.17 4.75 -1.76
CA GLY A 280 9.49 5.21 -1.37
C GLY A 280 9.63 6.73 -1.37
N LEU A 281 10.80 7.23 -1.77
CA LEU A 281 11.08 8.67 -1.83
C LEU A 281 10.54 9.30 -3.12
N PRO A 282 10.18 10.60 -3.05
CA PRO A 282 9.92 11.39 -4.25
C PRO A 282 11.12 11.42 -5.23
N MET A 283 10.80 11.53 -6.51
CA MET A 283 11.80 11.77 -7.56
C MET A 283 12.47 13.14 -7.39
N ALA A 284 13.65 13.31 -8.00
CA ALA A 284 14.47 14.50 -7.88
C ALA A 284 13.77 15.74 -8.45
N HIS A 285 12.98 15.57 -9.53
CA HIS A 285 12.21 16.65 -10.14
C HIS A 285 10.84 16.89 -9.49
N CYS A 286 10.63 16.41 -8.26
CA CYS A 286 9.38 16.65 -7.56
C CYS A 286 9.14 18.14 -7.27
N GLN A 287 7.87 18.52 -7.31
CA GLN A 287 7.42 19.84 -6.93
C GLN A 287 7.08 19.84 -5.44
N TYR A 288 7.51 20.87 -4.72
CA TYR A 288 7.26 21.04 -3.30
C TYR A 288 6.45 22.31 -3.04
N GLU A 289 5.41 22.18 -2.23
CA GLU A 289 4.57 23.29 -1.76
C GLU A 289 4.54 23.30 -0.23
N ASP A 290 4.93 24.42 0.37
CA ASP A 290 4.70 24.71 1.78
C ASP A 290 3.25 25.14 1.99
N LEU A 291 2.49 24.37 2.75
CA LEU A 291 1.09 24.65 3.08
C LEU A 291 0.94 25.39 4.41
N GLY A 292 2.06 25.74 5.07
CA GLY A 292 2.12 26.43 6.35
C GLY A 292 1.92 25.51 7.55
N ASN A 293 2.32 25.99 8.73
CA ASN A 293 2.21 25.26 10.01
C ASN A 293 2.85 23.86 9.98
N GLY A 294 3.92 23.68 9.21
CA GLY A 294 4.61 22.40 9.04
C GLY A 294 3.88 21.40 8.12
N ALA A 295 2.77 21.78 7.50
CA ALA A 295 2.12 21.00 6.47
C ALA A 295 2.76 21.26 5.10
N TYR A 296 2.79 20.24 4.25
CA TYR A 296 3.39 20.31 2.93
C TYR A 296 2.66 19.42 1.93
N PHE A 297 2.90 19.70 0.65
CA PHE A 297 2.45 18.88 -0.47
C PHE A 297 3.58 18.73 -1.48
N ILE A 298 3.78 17.49 -1.93
CA ILE A 298 4.76 17.10 -2.93
C ILE A 298 3.99 16.43 -4.05
N HIS A 299 4.31 16.78 -5.29
CA HIS A 299 3.75 16.08 -6.44
C HIS A 299 4.73 16.01 -7.60
N PHE A 300 4.63 14.95 -8.40
CA PHE A 300 5.38 14.79 -9.64
C PHE A 300 4.64 13.88 -10.61
N HIS A 301 4.93 14.08 -11.89
CA HIS A 301 4.56 13.18 -12.96
C HIS A 301 5.83 12.54 -13.52
N TRP A 302 5.75 11.28 -13.90
CA TRP A 302 6.87 10.54 -14.46
C TRP A 302 6.39 9.48 -15.47
N ASP A 303 7.31 8.96 -16.27
CA ASP A 303 7.03 7.99 -17.33
C ASP A 303 7.85 6.71 -17.10
N SER A 304 7.16 5.59 -16.88
CA SER A 304 7.76 4.26 -16.69
C SER A 304 8.30 3.64 -17.97
N THR A 305 8.06 4.25 -19.13
CA THR A 305 8.72 3.90 -20.40
C THR A 305 10.03 4.67 -20.62
N ASP A 306 10.29 5.71 -19.82
CA ASP A 306 11.59 6.39 -19.75
C ASP A 306 12.53 5.58 -18.82
N PRO A 307 13.62 4.98 -19.36
CA PRO A 307 14.50 4.13 -18.57
C PRO A 307 15.20 4.87 -17.42
N GLU A 308 15.48 6.17 -17.56
CA GLU A 308 16.15 6.94 -16.51
C GLU A 308 15.19 7.18 -15.33
N GLN A 309 13.93 7.53 -15.64
CA GLN A 309 12.91 7.75 -14.62
C GLN A 309 12.50 6.44 -13.93
N LEU A 310 12.36 5.34 -14.68
CA LEU A 310 12.11 4.03 -14.09
C LEU A 310 13.24 3.62 -13.14
N ALA A 311 14.51 3.74 -13.57
CA ALA A 311 15.66 3.40 -12.74
C ALA A 311 15.73 4.25 -11.47
N GLU A 312 15.44 5.55 -11.57
CA GLU A 312 15.38 6.43 -10.39
C GLU A 312 14.28 6.00 -9.42
N THR A 313 13.05 5.80 -9.92
CA THR A 313 11.91 5.39 -9.08
C THR A 313 12.18 4.05 -8.40
N GLU A 314 12.72 3.07 -9.12
CA GLU A 314 13.09 1.77 -8.54
C GLU A 314 14.19 1.90 -7.50
N GLY A 315 15.23 2.70 -7.77
CA GLY A 315 16.31 2.97 -6.81
C GLY A 315 15.83 3.70 -5.55
N LYS A 316 14.69 4.40 -5.65
CA LYS A 316 14.07 5.15 -4.54
C LYS A 316 12.91 4.42 -3.87
N SER A 317 12.63 3.17 -4.20
CA SER A 317 11.44 2.46 -3.70
C SER A 317 11.77 1.18 -2.95
N MET A 318 11.10 0.98 -1.82
CA MET A 318 11.22 -0.20 -0.98
C MET A 318 10.17 -1.27 -1.30
N ALA A 319 9.01 -0.83 -1.78
CA ALA A 319 7.92 -1.69 -2.17
C ALA A 319 7.30 -1.26 -3.50
N LEU A 320 6.61 -2.20 -4.13
CA LEU A 320 5.95 -2.05 -5.41
C LEU A 320 4.64 -2.84 -5.37
N ASP A 321 3.56 -2.18 -5.75
CA ASP A 321 2.32 -2.81 -6.17
C ASP A 321 2.32 -2.99 -7.68
N GLN A 322 2.35 -4.22 -8.14
CA GLN A 322 2.11 -4.53 -9.55
C GLN A 322 0.64 -4.91 -9.73
N LEU A 323 -0.07 -4.23 -10.65
CA LEU A 323 -1.39 -4.72 -11.07
C LEU A 323 -1.19 -6.01 -11.85
N MET A 324 -1.78 -7.09 -11.36
CA MET A 324 -1.70 -8.42 -11.95
C MET A 324 -3.09 -8.94 -12.30
N ARG A 325 -3.15 -9.70 -13.38
CA ARG A 325 -4.27 -10.62 -13.65
C ARG A 325 -3.98 -11.92 -12.92
N PHE A 326 -4.95 -12.46 -12.19
CA PHE A 326 -4.85 -13.73 -11.48
C PHE A 326 -5.77 -14.77 -12.11
N GLU A 327 -5.33 -16.03 -12.14
CA GLU A 327 -6.10 -17.19 -12.61
C GLU A 327 -6.09 -18.30 -11.56
N ILE A 328 -7.28 -18.79 -11.20
CA ILE A 328 -7.47 -19.95 -10.32
C ILE A 328 -8.63 -20.80 -10.83
N ASP A 329 -8.39 -22.09 -11.10
CA ASP A 329 -9.40 -23.04 -11.60
C ASP A 329 -10.18 -22.55 -12.85
N GLY A 330 -9.54 -21.72 -13.69
CA GLY A 330 -10.14 -21.10 -14.88
C GLY A 330 -10.90 -19.79 -14.63
N ASP A 331 -11.06 -19.38 -13.37
CA ASP A 331 -11.59 -18.05 -13.03
C ASP A 331 -10.50 -17.01 -13.12
N ILE A 332 -10.85 -15.85 -13.69
CA ILE A 332 -9.92 -14.73 -13.88
C ILE A 332 -10.32 -13.58 -12.94
N GLY A 333 -9.32 -13.04 -12.27
CA GLY A 333 -9.43 -11.91 -11.36
C GLY A 333 -8.34 -10.88 -11.61
N TRP A 334 -8.43 -9.76 -10.90
CA TRP A 334 -7.46 -8.68 -10.94
C TRP A 334 -7.15 -8.22 -9.54
N GLY A 335 -5.95 -7.70 -9.33
CA GLY A 335 -5.57 -7.20 -8.04
C GLY A 335 -4.13 -6.78 -7.96
N VAL A 336 -3.73 -6.39 -6.76
CA VAL A 336 -2.38 -5.94 -6.49
C VAL A 336 -1.55 -7.11 -5.99
N PHE A 337 -0.37 -7.26 -6.60
CA PHE A 337 0.70 -8.12 -6.13
C PHE A 337 1.82 -7.22 -5.62
N GLU A 338 1.90 -7.09 -4.29
CA GLU A 338 2.88 -6.25 -3.62
C GLU A 338 4.13 -7.06 -3.25
N LEU A 339 5.29 -6.51 -3.56
CA LEU A 339 6.57 -6.96 -3.03
C LEU A 339 7.24 -5.84 -2.25
N LEU A 340 7.76 -6.18 -1.07
CA LEU A 340 8.77 -5.38 -0.39
C LEU A 340 10.07 -6.16 -0.36
N LEU A 341 11.16 -5.46 -0.69
CA LEU A 341 12.52 -5.98 -0.56
C LEU A 341 13.34 -4.95 0.22
N GLY A 342 13.63 -5.27 1.48
CA GLY A 342 14.37 -4.43 2.41
C GLY A 342 15.49 -5.21 3.08
N GLY A 343 15.88 -4.79 4.29
CA GLY A 343 16.79 -5.54 5.15
C GLY A 343 18.09 -5.97 4.45
N GLN A 344 18.36 -7.27 4.44
CA GLN A 344 19.48 -7.93 3.77
C GLN A 344 19.14 -8.40 2.34
N GLY A 345 17.97 -8.05 1.83
CA GLY A 345 17.42 -8.58 0.57
C GLY A 345 16.94 -10.03 0.71
N TYR A 346 16.56 -10.64 -0.41
CA TYR A 346 15.91 -11.95 -0.45
C TYR A 346 16.61 -12.87 -1.47
N GLN A 347 17.27 -13.93 -0.99
CA GLN A 347 18.21 -14.72 -1.80
C GLN A 347 17.56 -15.44 -3.00
N ARG A 348 16.25 -15.68 -2.97
CA ARG A 348 15.54 -16.37 -4.05
C ARG A 348 15.36 -15.50 -5.29
N TYR A 349 15.35 -14.17 -5.14
CA TYR A 349 15.09 -13.21 -6.21
C TYR A 349 16.23 -12.22 -6.38
N PRO A 350 16.29 -11.45 -7.49
CA PRO A 350 17.32 -10.44 -7.66
C PRO A 350 17.34 -9.47 -6.49
N ASN A 351 18.52 -9.24 -5.91
CA ASN A 351 18.70 -8.23 -4.88
C ASN A 351 19.02 -6.90 -5.54
N TRP A 352 17.98 -6.10 -5.77
CA TRP A 352 18.16 -4.70 -6.11
C TRP A 352 18.80 -3.97 -4.94
N THR A 353 19.54 -2.90 -5.23
CA THR A 353 20.14 -2.08 -4.19
C THR A 353 19.05 -1.67 -3.21
N ALA A 354 19.16 -2.17 -1.98
CA ALA A 354 18.27 -1.77 -0.90
C ALA A 354 18.34 -0.26 -0.79
N MET A 355 17.18 0.36 -0.64
CA MET A 355 17.12 1.78 -0.39
C MET A 355 18.02 2.13 0.79
N ASP A 356 18.90 3.13 0.66
CA ASP A 356 19.71 3.58 1.80
C ASP A 356 18.80 4.29 2.82
N MET A 357 18.35 3.49 3.80
CA MET A 357 17.48 3.94 4.88
C MET A 357 18.26 4.63 6.01
N SER A 358 19.59 4.80 5.91
CA SER A 358 20.35 5.58 6.91
C SER A 358 19.98 7.07 6.88
N ALA A 359 19.48 7.57 5.74
CA ALA A 359 18.84 8.87 5.61
C ALA A 359 17.38 8.89 6.14
N PHE A 360 16.79 7.71 6.37
CA PHE A 360 15.44 7.49 6.89
C PHE A 360 15.47 7.22 8.39
N THR A 361 15.69 8.29 9.13
CA THR A 361 15.16 8.35 10.49
C THR A 361 13.77 9.00 10.37
N GLN A 362 12.73 8.38 10.95
CA GLN A 362 11.34 8.87 10.88
C GLN A 362 11.13 10.20 11.64
N ASP A 363 12.17 10.72 12.29
CA ASP A 363 12.25 12.08 12.82
C ASP A 363 12.47 13.15 11.74
N LYS A 364 12.82 12.75 10.50
CA LYS A 364 12.95 13.63 9.33
C LYS A 364 11.76 13.50 8.41
N THR A 365 11.15 14.63 8.05
CA THR A 365 10.12 14.71 7.03
C THR A 365 10.70 14.47 5.62
N PRO A 366 9.88 14.08 4.62
CA PRO A 366 10.29 14.07 3.22
C PRO A 366 10.90 15.39 2.73
N VAL A 367 10.51 16.53 3.32
CA VAL A 367 11.04 17.87 3.02
C VAL A 367 12.49 18.01 3.45
N ASP A 368 12.84 17.46 4.60
CA ASP A 368 14.22 17.44 5.14
C ASP A 368 15.18 16.61 4.27
N ARG A 369 14.64 15.93 3.26
CA ARG A 369 15.35 15.02 2.35
C ARG A 369 15.46 15.59 0.93
N LEU A 370 14.89 16.76 0.65
CA LEU A 370 15.11 17.47 -0.60
C LEU A 370 16.53 18.07 -0.61
N PRO A 371 17.21 18.17 -1.77
CA PRO A 371 18.50 18.85 -1.88
C PRO A 371 18.43 20.27 -1.30
N GLY A 372 19.49 20.69 -0.60
CA GLY A 372 19.56 22.00 0.09
C GLY A 372 19.48 23.21 -0.85
N GLU A 373 19.29 24.40 -0.28
CA GLU A 373 19.03 25.68 -0.98
C GLU A 373 20.03 26.12 -2.07
N ASP A 374 21.17 25.44 -2.23
CA ASP A 374 22.20 25.75 -3.24
C ASP A 374 22.02 24.98 -4.58
N ASP A 375 20.94 24.21 -4.75
CA ASP A 375 20.64 23.46 -5.99
C ASP A 375 19.79 24.32 -6.96
N PRO A 376 20.18 24.50 -8.25
CA PRO A 376 19.59 25.51 -9.14
C PRO A 376 18.17 25.18 -9.64
N VAL A 377 17.52 24.17 -9.07
CA VAL A 377 16.18 23.66 -9.46
C VAL A 377 15.03 24.43 -8.80
N ARG A 378 15.30 25.34 -7.85
CA ARG A 378 14.32 26.31 -7.32
C ARG A 378 14.47 27.69 -7.98
N GLN A 379 13.98 27.85 -9.22
CA GLN A 379 13.64 29.16 -9.80
C GLN A 379 12.20 29.20 -10.27
#